data_AF-A0A2X2BCP7-F1
#
_entry.id   AF-A0A2X2BCP7-F1
#
_cell.length_a   1.000
_cell.length_b   1.000
_cell.length_c   1.000
_cell.angle_alpha   90.00
_cell.angle_beta   90.00
_cell.angle_gamma   90.00
#
_symmetry.space_group_name_H-M   'P 1'
#
loop_
_entity.id
_entity.type
_entity.pdbx_description
1 polymer ?
#
loop_
_entity_poly.entity_id
_entity_poly.type
_entity_poly.pdbx_seq_one_letter_code
_entity_poly.pdbx_strand_id
1 'polypeptide(L)' 'MKTIKLNIGHLSTLEEVEHINEELQALLIPLLTAVENEAETDTHFMLRAVNRSVCAQGKEITKLVEVMK' A
#
# COMPACT_ATOMS: atom_id res chain seq x y z
N MET A 1 -2.89 22.60 7.80
CA MET A 1 -1.76 22.26 6.90
C MET A 1 -1.85 23.13 5.66
N LYS A 2 -0.72 23.46 5.01
CA LYS A 2 -0.74 24.17 3.73
C LYS A 2 -1.03 23.15 2.61
N THR A 3 -2.01 23.44 1.77
CA THR A 3 -2.35 22.62 0.61
C THR A 3 -1.43 22.90 -0.57
N ILE A 4 -1.03 21.84 -1.27
CA ILE A 4 -0.17 21.90 -2.45
C ILE A 4 -1.04 21.76 -3.68
N LYS A 5 -1.11 22.81 -4.51
CA LYS A 5 -1.85 22.76 -5.77
C LYS A 5 -1.10 21.91 -6.80
N LEU A 6 -1.70 20.80 -7.19
CA LEU A 6 -1.18 19.93 -8.24
C LEU A 6 -1.85 20.19 -9.60
N ASN A 7 -1.17 19.83 -10.68
CA ASN A 7 -1.79 19.76 -11.99
C ASN A 7 -2.58 18.43 -12.13
N ILE A 8 -3.44 18.35 -13.13
CA ILE A 8 -4.31 17.18 -13.37
C ILE A 8 -3.50 15.89 -13.55
N GLY A 9 -2.34 15.96 -14.20
CA GLY A 9 -1.47 14.79 -14.38
C GLY A 9 -0.94 14.24 -13.07
N HIS A 10 -0.47 15.11 -12.17
CA HIS A 10 0.02 14.71 -10.85
C HIS A 10 -1.10 14.14 -9.96
N LEU A 11 -2.33 14.64 -10.07
CA LEU A 11 -3.48 14.08 -9.35
C LEU A 11 -3.81 12.66 -9.84
N SER A 12 -3.84 12.45 -11.17
CA SER A 12 -4.07 11.12 -11.76
C SER A 12 -2.98 10.12 -11.37
N THR A 13 -1.71 10.54 -11.33
CA THR A 13 -0.61 9.68 -10.85
C THR A 13 -0.76 9.33 -9.37
N LEU A 14 -1.24 10.27 -8.54
CA LEU A 14 -1.45 10.01 -7.11
C LEU A 14 -2.58 9.00 -6.88
N GLU A 15 -3.69 9.14 -7.61
CA GLU A 15 -4.81 8.19 -7.58
C GLU A 15 -4.37 6.79 -8.03
N GLU A 16 -3.57 6.69 -9.09
CA GLU A 16 -3.04 5.41 -9.57
C GLU A 16 -2.12 4.74 -8.52
N VAL A 17 -1.26 5.53 -7.86
CA VAL A 17 -0.40 5.02 -6.77
C VAL A 17 -1.22 4.54 -5.57
N GLU A 18 -2.31 5.23 -5.23
CA GLU A 18 -3.24 4.82 -4.17
C GLU A 18 -3.91 3.48 -4.54
N HIS A 19 -4.48 3.38 -5.74
CA HIS A 19 -5.13 2.14 -6.21
C HIS A 19 -4.17 0.94 -6.25
N ILE A 20 -2.95 1.12 -6.77
CA ILE A 20 -1.94 0.04 -6.79
C ILE A 20 -1.63 -0.43 -5.36
N ASN A 21 -1.53 0.51 -4.40
CA ASN A 21 -1.27 0.13 -3.02
C ASN A 21 -2.45 -0.66 -2.42
N GLU A 22 -3.70 -0.27 -2.70
CA GLU A 22 -4.90 -1.01 -2.30
C GLU A 22 -4.95 -2.41 -2.89
N GLU A 23 -4.64 -2.56 -4.19
CA GLU A 23 -4.57 -3.86 -4.86
C GLU A 23 -3.51 -4.77 -4.23
N LEU A 24 -2.32 -4.23 -3.94
CA LEU A 24 -1.26 -4.98 -3.26
C LEU A 24 -1.71 -5.45 -1.86
N GLN A 25 -2.38 -4.60 -1.08
CA GLN A 25 -2.92 -5.00 0.23
C GLN A 25 -3.96 -6.12 0.09
N ALA A 26 -4.86 -6.01 -0.90
CA ALA A 26 -5.89 -7.02 -1.17
C ALA A 26 -5.29 -8.37 -1.58
N LEU A 27 -4.20 -8.37 -2.35
CA LEU A 27 -3.48 -9.58 -2.77
C LEU A 27 -2.66 -10.21 -1.64
N LEU A 28 -2.07 -9.40 -0.76
CA LEU A 28 -1.20 -9.90 0.31
C LEU A 28 -1.96 -10.65 1.41
N ILE A 29 -3.23 -10.32 1.67
CA ILE A 29 -4.06 -11.00 2.66
C ILE A 29 -4.23 -12.50 2.34
N PRO A 30 -4.74 -12.93 1.17
CA PRO A 30 -4.87 -14.34 0.85
C PRO A 30 -3.51 -15.04 0.72
N LEU A 31 -2.47 -14.34 0.26
CA LEU A 31 -1.12 -14.90 0.20
C LEU A 31 -0.56 -15.21 1.60
N LEU A 32 -0.80 -14.32 2.58
CA LEU A 32 -0.42 -14.57 3.97
C LEU A 32 -1.11 -15.82 4.52
N THR A 33 -2.42 -15.95 4.28
CA THR A 33 -3.19 -17.13 4.67
C THR A 33 -2.65 -18.40 4.04
N ALA A 34 -2.31 -18.38 2.74
CA ALA A 34 -1.75 -19.55 2.06
C ALA A 34 -0.39 -19.95 2.63
N VAL A 35 0.49 -18.96 2.83
CA VAL A 35 1.86 -19.16 3.31
C VAL A 35 1.88 -19.59 4.78
N GLU A 36 0.97 -19.11 5.63
CA GLU A 36 0.84 -19.57 7.03
C GLU A 36 0.48 -21.06 7.13
N ASN A 37 -0.26 -21.59 6.16
CA ASN A 37 -0.71 -22.98 6.15
C ASN A 37 0.26 -23.94 5.44
N GLU A 38 0.96 -23.48 4.40
CA GLU A 38 1.65 -24.37 3.45
C GLU A 38 3.17 -24.15 3.36
N ALA A 39 3.70 -23.05 3.87
CA ALA A 39 5.10 -22.67 3.65
C ALA A 39 5.95 -22.73 4.92
N GLU A 40 7.28 -22.68 4.71
CA GLU A 40 8.24 -22.54 5.80
C GLU A 40 8.08 -21.22 6.55
N THR A 41 8.40 -21.25 7.84
CA THR A 41 8.25 -20.12 8.76
C THR A 41 8.94 -18.85 8.28
N ASP A 42 10.10 -18.96 7.64
CA ASP A 42 10.84 -17.81 7.12
C ASP A 42 10.07 -17.11 5.98
N THR A 43 9.45 -17.88 5.08
CA THR A 43 8.61 -17.36 4.00
C THR A 43 7.40 -16.59 4.55
N HIS A 44 6.76 -17.13 5.60
CA HIS A 44 5.67 -16.44 6.29
C HIS A 44 6.13 -15.11 6.88
N PHE A 45 7.28 -15.08 7.57
CA PHE A 45 7.80 -13.84 8.16
C PHE A 45 8.21 -12.81 7.11
N MET A 46 8.81 -13.22 6.00
CA MET A 46 9.13 -12.34 4.88
C MET A 46 7.86 -11.70 4.31
N LEU A 47 6.83 -12.49 4.01
CA LEU A 47 5.58 -11.98 3.46
C LEU A 47 4.84 -11.06 4.44
N ARG A 48 4.88 -11.39 5.73
CA ARG A 48 4.32 -10.53 6.79
C ARG A 48 5.03 -9.17 6.87
N ALA A 49 6.35 -9.14 6.67
CA ALA A 49 7.12 -7.90 6.61
C ALA A 49 6.76 -7.07 5.37
N VAL A 50 6.54 -7.70 4.22
CA VAL A 50 6.05 -7.03 3.00
C VAL A 50 4.67 -6.42 3.24
N ASN A 51 3.72 -7.18 3.79
CA ASN A 51 2.39 -6.69 4.13
C ASN A 51 2.43 -5.46 5.05
N ARG A 52 3.25 -5.51 6.11
CA ARG A 52 3.45 -4.36 6.99
C ARG A 52 3.97 -3.13 6.24
N SER A 53 4.88 -3.32 5.29
CA SER A 53 5.49 -2.23 4.51
C SER A 53 4.48 -1.60 3.55
N VAL A 54 3.66 -2.41 2.87
CA VAL A 54 2.60 -1.93 1.97
C VAL A 54 1.54 -1.17 2.75
N CYS A 55 1.07 -1.69 3.90
CA CYS A 55 0.11 -0.96 4.74
C CYS A 55 0.68 0.35 5.29
N ALA A 56 1.99 0.40 5.60
CA ALA A 56 2.64 1.63 6.03
C ALA A 56 2.71 2.66 4.90
N GLN A 57 3.05 2.21 3.69
CA GLN A 57 3.04 3.05 2.49
C GLN A 57 1.64 3.63 2.23
N GLY A 58 0.58 2.82 2.33
CA GLY A 58 -0.80 3.28 2.18
C GLY A 58 -1.15 4.43 3.13
N LYS A 59 -0.75 4.34 4.40
CA LYS A 59 -0.94 5.43 5.38
C LYS A 59 -0.24 6.72 4.98
N GLU A 60 0.96 6.63 4.43
CA GLU A 60 1.69 7.83 3.95
C GLU A 60 1.05 8.40 2.67
N ILE A 61 0.55 7.55 1.77
CA ILE A 61 -0.23 7.99 0.60
C ILE A 61 -1.48 8.75 1.04
N THR A 62 -2.26 8.21 1.99
CA THR A 62 -3.46 8.91 2.51
C THR A 62 -3.12 10.29 3.07
N LYS A 63 -2.03 10.41 3.85
CA LYS A 63 -1.58 11.72 4.37
C LYS A 63 -1.17 12.68 3.26
N LEU A 64 -0.53 12.18 2.19
CA LEU A 64 -0.17 12.98 1.02
C LEU A 64 -1.42 13.46 0.27
N VAL A 65 -2.39 12.59 0.05
CA VAL A 65 -3.68 12.93 -0.55
C VAL A 65 -4.38 14.05 0.24
N GLU A 66 -4.36 14.01 1.57
CA GLU A 66 -4.96 15.05 2.42
C GLU A 66 -4.37 16.44 2.22
N VAL A 67 -3.07 16.55 1.91
CA VAL A 67 -2.38 17.84 1.70
C VAL A 67 -2.32 18.28 0.23
N MET A 68 -2.64 17.39 -0.70
CA MET A 68 -2.56 17.62 -2.14
C MET A 68 -3.92 18.00 -2.78
N LYS A 69 -4.98 18.12 -1.98
CA LYS A 69 -6.28 18.71 -2.36
C LYS A 69 -6.18 20.21 -2.64
#